data_AF-A0A7W3SWR7-F1
#
_entry.id   AF-A0A7W3SWR7-F1
#
_cell.length_a   1.000
_cell.length_b   1.000
_cell.length_c   1.000
_cell.angle_alpha   90.00
_cell.angle_beta   90.00
_cell.angle_gamma   90.00
#
_symmetry.space_group_name_H-M   'P 1'
#
loop_
_entity.id
_entity.type
_entity.pdbx_description
1 polymer ?
#
loop_
_entity_poly.entity_id
_entity_poly.type
_entity_poly.pdbx_seq_one_letter_code
_entity_poly.pdbx_strand_id
1 'polypeptide(L)'
;MSRKEKGINPKLITVMTGVEPPLDETPTAEMLPGCAARMVAKRIKKVEPACKPNKQWLRCKQCGNASVYDIGMTVFNGAGWLKIVENSYPDTDLDVPGKLIDYAQFTGYIRCAKCNGAGAWEFTSSLFTLSLMGRVMRAEPDANFMLGLMQLYDGTTPQWVSEGEERFLERLEIDPTDSHLWNKLGNLYYKGGRPELAAAVFEHVIEVDASHVESHYSLADLLLQIGEPELAAEHFRMTLVYARAYTKLDALKLRNFLADSLCKLLDIHHETKEKVPFLPTEEEIAVMKQLTETAATATPEIHLYEFDLQSGDRESFLPVAEMYMGMLTDDIPEHERKLRKHQTMQQLGEGGEKAMSKDKVDYPDKGWGSERQPIIVKVRTEERAAQVARVCDHFNWYYIMGMEFTEDLSDLKKALKERFAPANIYDPCPCGSEEKYKFCCAKTMTNFDLNDYLKTFTINSSS
;
A
#
# COMPACT_ATOMS: atom_id res chain seq x y z
N MET A 1 -30.30 17.72 -15.42
CA MET A 1 -29.00 17.62 -14.71
C MET A 1 -29.21 16.83 -13.43
N SER A 2 -28.53 15.70 -13.27
CA SER A 2 -28.67 14.88 -12.06
C SER A 2 -28.05 15.59 -10.86
N ARG A 3 -28.44 15.26 -9.62
CA ARG A 3 -27.89 15.78 -8.35
C ARG A 3 -26.35 15.72 -8.20
N LYS A 4 -25.62 15.15 -9.17
CA LYS A 4 -24.21 14.73 -9.11
C LYS A 4 -23.17 15.82 -9.41
N GLU A 5 -23.57 17.00 -9.87
CA GLU A 5 -22.63 18.06 -10.30
C GLU A 5 -22.75 19.35 -9.47
N LYS A 6 -23.57 19.35 -8.40
CA LYS A 6 -23.75 20.54 -7.58
C LYS A 6 -22.84 20.46 -6.37
N GLY A 7 -22.07 21.52 -6.13
CA GLY A 7 -21.28 21.66 -4.91
C GLY A 7 -19.78 21.53 -5.09
N ILE A 8 -19.21 21.83 -6.25
CA ILE A 8 -17.74 21.99 -6.36
C ILE A 8 -17.42 23.46 -6.09
N ASN A 9 -16.48 23.73 -5.19
CA ASN A 9 -16.06 25.09 -4.90
C ASN A 9 -15.30 25.67 -6.10
N PRO A 10 -15.74 26.78 -6.73
CA PRO A 10 -15.04 27.36 -7.87
C PRO A 10 -13.60 27.76 -7.53
N LYS A 11 -13.35 28.17 -6.28
CA LYS A 11 -11.99 28.48 -5.81
C LYS A 11 -11.04 27.28 -5.91
N LEU A 12 -11.53 26.05 -5.71
CA LEU A 12 -10.70 24.86 -5.88
C LEU A 12 -10.11 24.80 -7.29
N ILE A 13 -10.95 25.02 -8.30
CA ILE A 13 -10.53 25.00 -9.71
C ILE A 13 -9.54 26.13 -9.98
N THR A 14 -9.83 27.35 -9.50
CA THR A 14 -8.94 28.50 -9.66
C THR A 14 -7.58 28.24 -9.05
N VAL A 15 -7.52 27.73 -7.82
CA VAL A 15 -6.24 27.48 -7.11
C VAL A 15 -5.45 26.35 -7.79
N MET A 16 -6.11 25.30 -8.29
CA MET A 16 -5.42 24.20 -8.97
C MET A 16 -4.94 24.55 -10.39
N THR A 17 -5.71 25.36 -11.14
CA THR A 17 -5.48 25.57 -12.59
C THR A 17 -4.95 26.96 -12.92
N GLY A 18 -5.06 27.92 -12.00
CA GLY A 18 -4.84 29.34 -12.25
C GLY A 18 -5.93 30.01 -13.09
N VAL A 19 -6.98 29.29 -13.48
CA VAL A 19 -8.07 29.78 -14.34
C VAL A 19 -9.35 29.92 -13.53
N GLU A 20 -9.92 31.12 -13.50
CA GLU A 20 -11.23 31.33 -12.89
C GLU A 20 -12.34 30.71 -13.73
N PRO A 21 -13.21 29.87 -13.15
CA PRO A 21 -14.36 29.33 -13.88
C PRO A 21 -15.38 30.46 -14.18
N PRO A 22 -16.16 30.35 -15.28
CA PRO A 22 -17.16 31.36 -15.62
C PRO A 22 -18.16 31.60 -14.49
N LEU A 23 -18.42 32.87 -14.16
CA LEU A 23 -19.28 33.26 -13.03
C LEU A 23 -20.72 32.72 -13.13
N ASP A 24 -21.22 32.53 -14.34
CA ASP A 24 -22.59 32.08 -14.59
C ASP A 24 -22.74 30.55 -14.70
N GLU A 25 -21.63 29.80 -14.68
CA GLU A 25 -21.64 28.35 -14.82
C GLU A 25 -21.43 27.65 -13.47
N THR A 26 -22.20 26.58 -13.23
CA THR A 26 -22.00 25.75 -12.03
C THR A 26 -20.80 24.84 -12.26
N PRO A 27 -19.77 24.88 -11.39
CA PRO A 27 -18.60 24.02 -11.52
C PRO A 27 -18.95 22.53 -11.59
N THR A 28 -18.42 21.83 -12.58
CA THR A 28 -18.62 20.38 -12.77
C THR A 28 -17.31 19.61 -12.62
N ALA A 29 -17.40 18.29 -12.46
CA ALA A 29 -16.21 17.45 -12.36
C ALA A 29 -15.36 17.44 -13.65
N GLU A 30 -15.91 17.88 -14.79
CA GLU A 30 -15.16 18.02 -16.05
C GLU A 30 -14.21 19.23 -16.02
N MET A 31 -14.46 20.20 -15.15
CA MET A 31 -13.61 21.37 -14.95
C MET A 31 -12.45 21.09 -13.97
N LEU A 32 -12.44 19.94 -13.30
CA LEU A 32 -11.32 19.53 -12.46
C LEU A 32 -10.16 19.03 -13.35
N PRO A 33 -8.90 19.36 -13.01
CA PRO A 33 -7.75 18.78 -13.68
C PRO A 33 -7.61 17.29 -13.34
N GLY A 34 -6.78 16.59 -14.10
CA GLY A 34 -6.51 15.16 -13.90
C GLY A 34 -7.44 14.22 -14.69
N CYS A 35 -6.99 12.98 -14.87
CA CYS A 35 -7.77 11.93 -15.53
C CYS A 35 -8.53 11.08 -14.50
N ALA A 36 -7.94 10.83 -13.33
CA ALA A 36 -8.54 10.02 -12.27
C ALA A 36 -9.79 10.70 -11.70
N ALA A 37 -9.78 12.02 -11.50
CA ALA A 37 -10.97 12.78 -11.08
C ALA A 37 -12.20 12.49 -11.97
N ARG A 38 -12.01 12.50 -13.29
CA ARG A 38 -13.08 12.21 -14.27
C ARG A 38 -13.52 10.76 -14.25
N MET A 39 -12.58 9.82 -14.08
CA MET A 39 -12.89 8.39 -13.96
C MET A 39 -13.70 8.10 -12.70
N VAL A 40 -13.28 8.67 -11.56
CA VAL A 40 -13.97 8.55 -10.27
C VAL A 40 -15.36 9.19 -10.34
N ALA A 41 -15.50 10.39 -10.90
CA ALA A 41 -16.80 11.04 -11.06
C ALA A 41 -17.80 10.19 -11.87
N LYS A 42 -17.34 9.55 -12.96
CA LYS A 42 -18.17 8.66 -13.80
C LYS A 42 -18.61 7.40 -13.05
N ARG A 43 -17.75 6.87 -12.16
CA ARG A 43 -17.95 5.60 -11.45
C ARG A 43 -18.19 5.76 -9.95
N ILE A 44 -18.57 6.95 -9.49
CA ILE A 44 -18.68 7.33 -8.07
C ILE A 44 -19.52 6.37 -7.23
N LYS A 45 -20.49 5.67 -7.83
CA LYS A 45 -21.33 4.67 -7.14
C LYS A 45 -20.57 3.40 -6.71
N LYS A 46 -19.40 3.14 -7.28
CA LYS A 46 -18.54 2.02 -6.89
C LYS A 46 -17.69 2.34 -5.66
N VAL A 47 -17.44 3.61 -5.39
CA VAL A 47 -16.69 4.05 -4.22
C VAL A 47 -17.59 3.89 -3.00
N GLU A 48 -17.15 3.13 -2.01
CA GLU A 48 -17.91 2.93 -0.79
C GLU A 48 -17.86 4.21 0.07
N PRO A 49 -19.00 4.76 0.50
CA PRO A 49 -19.00 5.92 1.38
C PRO A 49 -18.35 5.60 2.73
N ALA A 50 -17.47 6.48 3.21
CA ALA A 50 -16.82 6.33 4.51
C ALA A 50 -17.80 6.30 5.70
N CYS A 51 -19.00 6.86 5.54
CA CYS A 51 -20.05 6.87 6.55
C CYS A 51 -21.39 6.47 5.92
N LYS A 52 -22.28 5.89 6.73
CA LYS A 52 -23.66 5.61 6.25
C LYS A 52 -24.37 6.94 5.96
N PRO A 53 -25.25 6.99 4.95
CA PRO A 53 -25.99 8.20 4.63
C PRO A 53 -26.78 8.72 5.82
N ASN A 54 -26.65 10.03 6.10
CA ASN A 54 -27.37 10.72 7.17
C ASN A 54 -28.02 11.97 6.60
N LYS A 55 -29.21 11.80 6.03
CA LYS A 55 -29.89 12.86 5.27
C LYS A 55 -30.73 13.75 6.18
N GLN A 56 -30.43 15.04 6.19
CA GLN A 56 -31.12 16.04 7.00
C GLN A 56 -31.62 17.20 6.15
N TRP A 57 -32.75 17.78 6.56
CA TRP A 57 -33.26 19.02 5.97
C TRP A 57 -32.52 20.21 6.58
N LEU A 58 -31.79 20.94 5.74
CA LEU A 58 -31.03 22.12 6.13
C LEU A 58 -31.46 23.32 5.31
N ARG A 59 -31.49 24.48 5.97
CA ARG A 59 -31.61 25.79 5.33
C ARG A 59 -30.24 26.45 5.28
N CYS A 60 -29.86 26.93 4.11
CA CYS A 60 -28.68 27.76 3.94
C CYS A 60 -28.98 29.17 4.45
N LYS A 61 -28.26 29.66 5.47
CA LYS A 61 -28.48 31.00 6.03
C LYS A 61 -28.10 32.13 5.06
N GLN A 62 -27.25 31.86 4.07
CA GLN A 62 -26.81 32.86 3.08
C GLN A 62 -27.90 33.22 2.05
N CYS A 63 -28.61 32.23 1.51
CA CYS A 63 -29.61 32.46 0.45
C CYS A 63 -31.03 32.00 0.80
N GLY A 64 -31.23 31.47 2.01
CA GLY A 64 -32.52 30.98 2.52
C GLY A 64 -33.00 29.66 1.91
N ASN A 65 -32.27 29.08 0.95
CA ASN A 65 -32.65 27.84 0.29
C ASN A 65 -32.64 26.65 1.26
N ALA A 66 -33.74 25.91 1.32
CA ALA A 66 -33.87 24.70 2.13
C ALA A 66 -33.87 23.45 1.24
N SER A 67 -33.06 22.46 1.58
CA SER A 67 -33.00 21.18 0.86
C SER A 67 -32.52 20.05 1.76
N VAL A 68 -32.51 18.83 1.22
CA VAL A 68 -31.98 17.66 1.91
C VAL A 68 -30.51 17.49 1.55
N TYR A 69 -29.66 17.42 2.56
CA TYR A 69 -28.23 17.20 2.44
C TYR A 69 -27.80 16.00 3.26
N ASP A 70 -26.73 15.32 2.84
CA ASP A 70 -26.11 14.26 3.62
C ASP A 70 -25.04 14.87 4.53
N ILE A 71 -25.29 14.87 5.84
CA ILE A 71 -24.39 15.46 6.83
C ILE A 71 -23.31 14.48 7.29
N GLY A 72 -23.32 13.25 6.79
CA GLY A 72 -22.40 12.20 7.21
C GLY A 72 -22.52 11.86 8.70
N MET A 73 -21.40 11.50 9.31
CA MET A 73 -21.33 11.19 10.73
C MET A 73 -21.34 12.48 11.56
N THR A 74 -22.07 12.45 12.68
CA THR A 74 -22.01 13.50 13.70
C THR A 74 -20.89 13.20 14.69
N VAL A 75 -19.93 14.10 14.81
CA VAL A 75 -18.88 14.07 15.83
C VAL A 75 -19.23 15.09 16.91
N PHE A 76 -19.45 14.64 18.14
CA PHE A 76 -19.91 15.50 19.22
C PHE A 76 -18.82 15.76 20.26
N ASN A 77 -18.53 17.04 20.51
CA ASN A 77 -17.58 17.48 21.51
C ASN A 77 -18.19 17.43 22.92
N GLY A 78 -18.27 16.22 23.48
CA GLY A 78 -18.81 15.97 24.81
C GLY A 78 -18.04 16.70 25.92
N ALA A 79 -16.71 16.79 25.82
CA ALA A 79 -15.90 17.47 26.83
C ALA A 79 -16.15 18.99 26.86
N GLY A 80 -16.27 19.62 25.69
CA GLY A 80 -16.64 21.03 25.58
C GLY A 80 -18.06 21.29 26.08
N TRP A 81 -18.98 20.37 25.77
CA TRP A 81 -20.37 20.44 26.19
C TRP A 81 -20.54 20.35 27.71
N LEU A 82 -19.91 19.36 28.34
CA LEU A 82 -19.99 19.14 29.80
C LEU A 82 -19.49 20.36 30.58
N LYS A 83 -18.41 21.01 30.12
CA LYS A 83 -17.92 22.25 30.74
C LYS A 83 -18.96 23.36 30.75
N ILE A 84 -19.81 23.47 29.72
CA ILE A 84 -20.91 24.44 29.76
C ILE A 84 -21.95 24.00 30.77
N VAL A 85 -22.41 22.76 30.70
CA VAL A 85 -23.47 22.25 31.58
C VAL A 85 -23.08 22.38 33.06
N GLU A 86 -21.84 22.06 33.42
CA GLU A 86 -21.31 22.18 34.78
C GLU A 86 -21.17 23.64 35.25
N ASN A 87 -20.85 24.57 34.35
CA ASN A 87 -20.73 26.00 34.66
C ASN A 87 -22.04 26.79 34.50
N SER A 88 -23.14 26.12 34.17
CA SER A 88 -24.47 26.72 34.04
C SER A 88 -25.13 26.79 35.41
N TYR A 89 -25.32 27.99 35.96
CA TYR A 89 -26.05 28.18 37.22
C TYR A 89 -27.55 27.85 37.05
N PRO A 90 -28.24 27.37 38.11
CA PRO A 90 -29.63 26.90 38.02
C PRO A 90 -30.66 27.99 37.64
N ASP A 91 -30.32 29.28 37.69
CA ASP A 91 -31.24 30.41 37.45
C ASP A 91 -31.07 31.12 36.09
N THR A 92 -30.24 30.59 35.18
CA THR A 92 -30.15 31.14 33.82
C THR A 92 -31.05 30.37 32.86
N ASP A 93 -31.94 31.08 32.14
CA ASP A 93 -32.68 30.63 30.94
C ASP A 93 -31.71 30.23 29.81
N LEU A 94 -30.90 29.20 30.04
CA LEU A 94 -30.05 28.60 29.04
C LEU A 94 -30.94 27.66 28.23
N ASP A 95 -31.16 28.00 26.97
CA ASP A 95 -31.60 27.07 25.94
C ASP A 95 -30.46 26.06 25.67
N VAL A 96 -30.20 25.20 26.66
CA VAL A 96 -29.25 24.10 26.61
C VAL A 96 -29.55 23.23 25.38
N PRO A 97 -30.82 22.86 25.07
CA PRO A 97 -31.13 22.17 23.81
C PRO A 97 -30.73 22.94 22.54
N GLY A 98 -30.90 24.27 22.51
CA GLY A 98 -30.56 25.13 21.36
C GLY A 98 -29.06 25.22 21.07
N LYS A 99 -28.21 25.16 22.09
CA LYS A 99 -26.74 25.21 21.94
C LYS A 99 -26.09 23.85 21.65
N LEU A 100 -26.87 22.76 21.65
CA LEU A 100 -26.34 21.41 21.43
C LEU A 100 -25.66 21.27 20.06
N ILE A 101 -26.22 21.90 19.03
CA ILE A 101 -25.72 21.81 17.65
C ILE A 101 -24.35 22.47 17.51
N ASP A 102 -24.05 23.51 18.31
CA ASP A 102 -22.77 24.23 18.25
C ASP A 102 -21.58 23.34 18.67
N TYR A 103 -21.85 22.25 19.37
CA TYR A 103 -20.87 21.25 19.80
C TYR A 103 -20.82 20.01 18.89
N ALA A 104 -21.67 19.99 17.85
CA ALA A 104 -21.70 18.93 16.85
C ALA A 104 -20.95 19.38 15.60
N GLN A 105 -20.07 18.51 15.11
CA GLN A 105 -19.39 18.62 13.82
C GLN A 105 -19.87 17.52 12.88
N PHE A 106 -19.77 17.76 11.59
CA PHE A 106 -20.37 16.91 10.57
C PHE A 106 -19.34 16.53 9.51
N THR A 107 -19.22 15.23 9.21
CA THR A 107 -18.25 14.75 8.22
C THR A 107 -18.75 14.86 6.78
N GLY A 108 -20.03 15.13 6.54
CA GLY A 108 -20.56 15.30 5.19
C GLY A 108 -20.07 16.59 4.55
N TYR A 109 -19.49 16.49 3.34
CA TYR A 109 -19.19 17.66 2.53
C TYR A 109 -20.48 18.19 1.89
N ILE A 110 -20.88 19.41 2.27
CA ILE A 110 -22.11 20.03 1.77
C ILE A 110 -21.87 21.48 1.34
N ARG A 111 -22.38 21.83 0.16
CA ARG A 111 -22.48 23.21 -0.33
C ARG A 111 -23.90 23.47 -0.80
N CYS A 112 -24.37 24.71 -0.66
CA CYS A 112 -25.77 25.03 -0.97
C CYS A 112 -26.12 24.72 -2.43
N ALA A 113 -27.17 23.93 -2.66
CA ALA A 113 -27.59 23.54 -4.01
C ALA A 113 -28.08 24.71 -4.89
N LYS A 114 -28.25 25.92 -4.31
CA LYS A 114 -28.65 27.16 -4.99
C LYS A 114 -27.48 28.13 -5.17
N CYS A 115 -26.82 28.55 -4.08
CA CYS A 115 -25.74 29.55 -4.13
C CYS A 115 -24.32 28.98 -4.08
N ASN A 116 -24.17 27.66 -3.96
CA ASN A 116 -22.90 26.96 -3.84
C ASN A 116 -21.99 27.45 -2.69
N GLY A 117 -22.51 28.15 -1.68
CA GLY A 117 -21.73 28.56 -0.52
C GLY A 117 -21.54 27.42 0.50
N ALA A 118 -20.41 27.41 1.22
CA ALA A 118 -20.23 26.66 2.47
C ALA A 118 -20.93 27.36 3.65
N GLY A 119 -22.14 27.87 3.41
CA GLY A 119 -22.79 28.80 4.32
C GLY A 119 -23.13 28.16 5.66
N ALA A 120 -23.30 29.01 6.69
CA ALA A 120 -23.81 28.58 7.98
C ALA A 120 -25.19 27.89 7.80
N TRP A 121 -25.29 26.66 8.28
CA TRP A 121 -26.48 25.84 8.11
C TRP A 121 -27.43 26.00 9.29
N GLU A 122 -28.72 25.86 9.01
CA GLU A 122 -29.77 25.78 10.02
C GLU A 122 -30.55 24.47 9.83
N PHE A 123 -30.67 23.68 10.90
CA PHE A 123 -31.53 22.51 10.90
C PHE A 123 -32.99 22.96 10.96
N THR A 124 -33.79 22.59 9.96
CA THR A 124 -35.20 23.02 9.92
C THR A 124 -36.12 22.11 10.73
N SER A 125 -35.61 21.00 11.26
CA SER A 125 -36.38 20.02 12.03
C SER A 125 -35.81 19.86 13.44
N SER A 126 -36.65 20.10 14.44
CA SER A 126 -36.32 19.86 15.85
C SER A 126 -36.14 18.36 16.18
N LEU A 127 -36.62 17.46 15.31
CA LEU A 127 -36.44 16.02 15.48
C LEU A 127 -34.97 15.61 15.44
N PHE A 128 -34.16 16.27 14.61
CA PHE A 128 -32.73 16.00 14.56
C PHE A 128 -32.07 16.38 15.89
N THR A 129 -32.35 17.57 16.42
CA THR A 129 -31.82 18.02 17.72
C THR A 129 -32.22 17.09 18.86
N LEU A 130 -33.49 16.65 18.89
CA LEU A 130 -33.96 15.68 19.89
C LEU A 130 -33.27 14.32 19.75
N SER A 131 -33.07 13.84 18.51
CA SER A 131 -32.35 12.60 18.24
C SER A 131 -30.88 12.69 18.67
N LEU A 132 -30.23 13.82 18.39
CA LEU A 132 -28.86 14.09 18.81
C LEU A 132 -28.75 14.10 20.34
N MET A 133 -29.66 14.78 21.03
CA MET A 133 -29.71 14.80 22.49
C MET A 133 -29.82 13.39 23.07
N GLY A 134 -30.72 12.57 22.51
CA GLY A 134 -30.86 11.18 22.93
C GLY A 134 -29.63 10.31 22.70
N ARG A 135 -28.77 10.64 21.72
CA ARG A 135 -27.48 9.98 21.47
C ARG A 135 -26.41 10.45 22.44
N VAL A 136 -26.31 11.76 22.67
CA VAL A 136 -25.39 12.35 23.65
C VAL A 136 -25.64 11.80 25.05
N MET A 137 -26.91 11.65 25.45
CA MET A 137 -27.27 11.10 26.75
C MET A 137 -26.93 9.61 26.92
N ARG A 138 -26.91 8.85 25.81
CA ARG A 138 -26.49 7.45 25.82
C ARG A 138 -24.98 7.28 25.75
N ALA A 139 -24.27 8.25 25.16
CA ALA A 139 -22.82 8.25 24.97
C ALA A 139 -22.27 7.00 24.25
N GLU A 140 -23.11 6.29 23.48
CA GLU A 140 -22.73 5.11 22.72
C GLU A 140 -22.47 5.47 21.26
N PRO A 141 -21.25 5.23 20.73
CA PRO A 141 -20.96 5.43 19.32
C PRO A 141 -21.82 4.51 18.43
N ASP A 142 -22.32 5.07 17.33
CA ASP A 142 -23.00 4.33 16.27
C ASP A 142 -22.43 4.74 14.90
N ALA A 143 -22.93 4.12 13.82
CA ALA A 143 -22.42 4.37 12.47
C ALA A 143 -22.52 5.84 12.00
N ASN A 144 -23.36 6.65 12.65
CA ASN A 144 -23.63 8.05 12.32
C ASN A 144 -23.37 9.00 13.50
N PHE A 145 -22.81 8.52 14.62
CA PHE A 145 -22.55 9.33 15.80
C PHE A 145 -21.31 8.83 16.55
N MET A 146 -20.41 9.74 16.91
CA MET A 146 -19.32 9.45 17.82
C MET A 146 -19.02 10.63 18.73
N LEU A 147 -18.46 10.35 19.90
CA LEU A 147 -17.89 11.37 20.78
C LEU A 147 -16.46 11.68 20.32
N GLY A 148 -16.14 12.96 20.21
CA GLY A 148 -14.81 13.40 19.79
C GLY A 148 -14.78 14.85 19.33
N LEU A 149 -13.68 15.21 18.70
CA LEU A 149 -13.47 16.53 18.12
C LEU A 149 -12.76 16.36 16.78
N MET A 150 -13.37 16.86 15.71
CA MET A 150 -12.71 16.99 14.42
C MET A 150 -11.84 18.23 14.44
N GLN A 151 -10.54 18.03 14.23
CA GLN A 151 -9.55 19.09 14.20
C GLN A 151 -8.78 19.03 12.88
N LEU A 152 -8.62 20.18 12.22
CA LEU A 152 -7.77 20.32 11.05
C LEU A 152 -6.29 20.39 11.46
N TYR A 153 -5.41 20.30 10.46
CA TYR A 153 -3.96 20.36 10.65
C TYR A 153 -3.49 21.60 11.39
N ASP A 154 -4.19 22.73 11.22
CA ASP A 154 -3.86 23.99 11.88
C ASP A 154 -4.45 24.15 13.29
N GLY A 155 -5.06 23.09 13.82
CA GLY A 155 -5.69 23.10 15.14
C GLY A 155 -7.13 23.63 15.14
N THR A 156 -7.64 24.10 14.01
CA THR A 156 -9.01 24.64 13.95
C THR A 156 -10.05 23.52 13.90
N THR A 157 -11.25 23.81 14.38
CA THR A 157 -12.32 22.81 14.56
C THR A 157 -13.58 23.28 13.80
N PRO A 158 -13.57 23.25 12.46
CA PRO A 158 -14.72 23.67 11.66
C PRO A 158 -15.92 22.79 11.98
N GLN A 159 -17.12 23.37 11.89
CA GLN A 159 -18.33 22.60 12.11
C GLN A 159 -18.62 21.68 10.92
N TRP A 160 -18.28 22.16 9.72
CA TRP A 160 -18.54 21.48 8.46
C TRP A 160 -17.26 21.26 7.65
N VAL A 161 -17.20 20.16 6.89
CA VAL A 161 -16.09 19.87 5.98
C VAL A 161 -15.90 20.97 4.93
N SER A 162 -16.98 21.59 4.45
CA SER A 162 -16.90 22.68 3.48
C SER A 162 -16.33 23.98 4.04
N GLU A 163 -16.45 24.24 5.35
CA GLU A 163 -15.72 25.33 6.01
C GLU A 163 -14.23 25.01 6.11
N GLY A 164 -13.89 23.75 6.35
CA GLY A 164 -12.50 23.29 6.34
C GLY A 164 -11.85 23.38 4.97
N GLU A 165 -12.60 23.09 3.90
CA GLU A 165 -12.18 23.34 2.52
C GLU A 165 -11.82 24.82 2.31
N GLU A 166 -12.71 25.75 2.67
CA GLU A 166 -12.48 27.18 2.45
C GLU A 166 -11.18 27.66 3.14
N ARG A 167 -10.93 27.20 4.37
CA ARG A 167 -9.69 27.50 5.09
C ARG A 167 -8.43 26.93 4.44
N PHE A 168 -8.50 25.70 3.93
CA PHE A 168 -7.38 25.12 3.21
C PHE A 168 -7.11 25.87 1.91
N LEU A 169 -8.16 26.22 1.16
CA LEU A 169 -8.01 26.97 -0.09
C LEU A 169 -7.43 28.38 0.14
N GLU A 170 -7.83 29.10 1.20
CA GLU A 170 -7.23 30.40 1.55
C GLU A 170 -5.71 30.32 1.80
N ARG A 171 -5.24 29.22 2.38
CA ARG A 171 -3.80 29.00 2.59
C ARG A 171 -3.09 28.57 1.31
N LEU A 172 -3.74 27.73 0.50
CA LEU A 172 -3.22 27.29 -0.79
C LEU A 172 -3.20 28.42 -1.83
N GLU A 173 -4.01 29.46 -1.66
CA GLU A 173 -3.87 30.71 -2.44
C GLU A 173 -2.52 31.41 -2.17
N ILE A 174 -1.95 31.25 -0.97
CA ILE A 174 -0.66 31.84 -0.56
C ILE A 174 0.51 30.98 -1.03
N ASP A 175 0.42 29.66 -0.82
CA ASP A 175 1.39 28.68 -1.30
C ASP A 175 0.68 27.53 -2.03
N PRO A 176 0.48 27.66 -3.36
CA PRO A 176 -0.16 26.62 -4.17
C PRO A 176 0.70 25.35 -4.32
N THR A 177 1.96 25.38 -3.87
CA THR A 177 2.89 24.26 -4.03
C THR A 177 3.03 23.40 -2.77
N ASP A 178 2.31 23.72 -1.69
CA ASP A 178 2.31 22.93 -0.45
C ASP A 178 1.59 21.58 -0.65
N SER A 179 2.36 20.57 -1.08
CA SER A 179 1.86 19.21 -1.33
C SER A 179 1.26 18.55 -0.09
N HIS A 180 1.74 18.89 1.10
CA HIS A 180 1.23 18.34 2.34
C HIS A 180 -0.15 18.92 2.67
N LEU A 181 -0.34 20.23 2.47
CA LEU A 181 -1.64 20.88 2.69
C LEU A 181 -2.69 20.42 1.67
N TRP A 182 -2.31 20.29 0.41
CA TRP A 182 -3.15 19.65 -0.61
C TRP A 182 -3.55 18.23 -0.21
N ASN A 183 -2.62 17.39 0.26
CA ASN A 183 -2.96 16.05 0.73
C ASN A 183 -3.97 16.07 1.90
N LYS A 184 -3.87 17.04 2.83
CA LYS A 184 -4.89 17.20 3.90
C LYS A 184 -6.26 17.57 3.33
N LEU A 185 -6.32 18.41 2.30
CA LEU A 185 -7.56 18.73 1.61
C LEU A 185 -8.14 17.50 0.88
N GLY A 186 -7.32 16.69 0.21
CA GLY A 186 -7.76 15.44 -0.41
C GLY A 186 -8.36 14.46 0.60
N ASN A 187 -7.70 14.29 1.74
CA ASN A 187 -8.21 13.49 2.86
C ASN A 187 -9.54 14.04 3.42
N LEU A 188 -9.67 15.36 3.50
CA LEU A 188 -10.91 16.02 3.93
C LEU A 188 -12.05 15.74 2.95
N TYR A 189 -11.81 15.79 1.64
CA TYR A 189 -12.81 15.43 0.62
C TYR A 189 -13.20 13.95 0.65
N TYR A 190 -12.22 13.06 0.81
CA TYR A 190 -12.48 11.62 0.87
C TYR A 190 -13.40 11.27 2.05
N LYS A 191 -13.07 11.75 3.24
CA LYS A 191 -13.92 11.63 4.44
C LYS A 191 -15.25 12.36 4.27
N GLY A 192 -15.25 13.44 3.49
CA GLY A 192 -16.39 14.23 3.04
C GLY A 192 -17.38 13.49 2.13
N GLY A 193 -17.04 12.30 1.65
CA GLY A 193 -17.84 11.56 0.67
C GLY A 193 -17.77 12.14 -0.74
N ARG A 194 -16.69 12.86 -1.08
CA ARG A 194 -16.42 13.46 -2.40
C ARG A 194 -15.14 12.88 -3.02
N PRO A 195 -15.14 11.59 -3.38
CA PRO A 195 -13.94 10.91 -3.88
C PRO A 195 -13.42 11.49 -5.20
N GLU A 196 -14.28 12.11 -6.01
CA GLU A 196 -13.88 12.78 -7.26
C GLU A 196 -13.05 14.04 -6.99
N LEU A 197 -13.37 14.78 -5.91
CA LEU A 197 -12.57 15.93 -5.48
C LEU A 197 -11.27 15.46 -4.83
N ALA A 198 -11.34 14.37 -4.04
CA ALA A 198 -10.16 13.76 -3.46
C ALA A 198 -9.17 13.30 -4.53
N ALA A 199 -9.65 12.60 -5.58
CA ALA A 199 -8.82 12.15 -6.69
C ALA A 199 -8.14 13.32 -7.42
N ALA A 200 -8.88 14.39 -7.74
CA ALA A 200 -8.31 15.58 -8.37
C ALA A 200 -7.18 16.18 -7.54
N VAL A 201 -7.38 16.29 -6.22
CA VAL A 201 -6.36 16.82 -5.31
C VAL A 201 -5.17 15.88 -5.16
N PHE A 202 -5.38 14.56 -5.05
CA PHE A 202 -4.26 13.62 -4.96
C PHE A 202 -3.42 13.58 -6.25
N GLU A 203 -4.06 13.66 -7.43
CA GLU A 203 -3.36 13.83 -8.70
C GLU A 203 -2.51 15.10 -8.68
N HIS A 204 -3.08 16.24 -8.27
CA HIS A 204 -2.34 17.50 -8.19
C HIS A 204 -1.17 17.46 -7.20
N VAL A 205 -1.33 16.77 -6.06
CA VAL A 205 -0.21 16.54 -5.12
C VAL A 205 0.95 15.83 -5.81
N ILE A 206 0.66 14.81 -6.63
CA ILE A 206 1.68 14.04 -7.35
C ILE A 206 2.31 14.86 -8.48
N GLU A 207 1.56 15.76 -9.12
CA GLU A 207 2.11 16.70 -10.11
C GLU A 207 3.13 17.67 -9.48
N VAL A 208 2.85 18.16 -8.27
CA VAL A 208 3.72 19.09 -7.54
C VAL A 208 4.87 18.38 -6.82
N ASP A 209 4.59 17.21 -6.25
CA ASP A 209 5.51 16.37 -5.49
C ASP A 209 5.28 14.90 -5.87
N ALA A 210 5.99 14.46 -6.90
CA ALA A 210 5.91 13.10 -7.40
C ALA A 210 6.29 12.05 -6.35
N SER A 211 6.99 12.42 -5.26
CA SER A 211 7.42 11.49 -4.22
C SER A 211 6.39 11.31 -3.09
N HIS A 212 5.21 11.94 -3.17
CA HIS A 212 4.28 12.01 -2.05
C HIS A 212 3.51 10.70 -1.81
N VAL A 213 4.04 9.86 -0.92
CA VAL A 213 3.58 8.49 -0.65
C VAL A 213 2.10 8.39 -0.26
N GLU A 214 1.58 9.21 0.67
CA GLU A 214 0.15 9.15 1.04
C GLU A 214 -0.78 9.38 -0.16
N SER A 215 -0.43 10.27 -1.08
CA SER A 215 -1.28 10.63 -2.22
C SER A 215 -1.26 9.54 -3.28
N HIS A 216 -0.10 8.92 -3.52
CA HIS A 216 -0.01 7.70 -4.33
C HIS A 216 -0.92 6.61 -3.75
N TYR A 217 -0.83 6.33 -2.45
CA TYR A 217 -1.69 5.34 -1.82
C TYR A 217 -3.18 5.70 -1.92
N SER A 218 -3.57 6.92 -1.57
CA SER A 218 -4.98 7.32 -1.56
C SER A 218 -5.58 7.35 -2.96
N LEU A 219 -4.81 7.73 -3.97
CA LEU A 219 -5.25 7.67 -5.37
C LEU A 219 -5.37 6.22 -5.85
N ALA A 220 -4.40 5.36 -5.51
CA ALA A 220 -4.44 3.93 -5.83
C ALA A 220 -5.67 3.25 -5.25
N ASP A 221 -6.00 3.52 -3.98
CA ASP A 221 -7.18 2.98 -3.31
C ASP A 221 -8.48 3.41 -4.02
N LEU A 222 -8.59 4.69 -4.39
CA LEU A 222 -9.73 5.20 -5.16
C LEU A 222 -9.86 4.55 -6.54
N LEU A 223 -8.74 4.38 -7.25
CA LEU A 223 -8.70 3.72 -8.57
C LEU A 223 -9.11 2.25 -8.46
N LEU A 224 -8.64 1.54 -7.43
CA LEU A 224 -9.01 0.16 -7.17
C LEU A 224 -10.52 0.04 -6.93
N GLN A 225 -11.10 0.90 -6.09
CA GLN A 225 -12.55 0.92 -5.81
C GLN A 225 -13.40 1.13 -7.08
N ILE A 226 -12.94 1.93 -8.04
CA ILE A 226 -13.68 2.14 -9.30
C ILE A 226 -13.42 1.06 -10.37
N GLY A 227 -12.60 0.06 -10.03
CA GLY A 227 -12.24 -1.08 -10.87
C GLY A 227 -11.25 -0.71 -11.96
N GLU A 228 -10.19 0.03 -11.61
CA GLU A 228 -9.04 0.33 -12.47
C GLU A 228 -7.75 -0.24 -11.84
N PRO A 229 -7.63 -1.59 -11.76
CA PRO A 229 -6.57 -2.23 -10.98
C PRO A 229 -5.17 -2.02 -11.57
N GLU A 230 -5.03 -1.87 -12.89
CA GLU A 230 -3.74 -1.60 -13.53
C GLU A 230 -3.16 -0.24 -13.10
N LEU A 231 -3.98 0.82 -13.14
CA LEU A 231 -3.59 2.16 -12.69
C LEU A 231 -3.39 2.21 -11.17
N ALA A 232 -4.25 1.51 -10.41
CA ALA A 232 -4.08 1.40 -8.97
C ALA A 232 -2.74 0.76 -8.60
N ALA A 233 -2.36 -0.32 -9.28
CA ALA A 233 -1.10 -1.01 -9.04
C ALA A 233 0.12 -0.14 -9.35
N GLU A 234 0.07 0.69 -10.40
CA GLU A 234 1.13 1.67 -10.67
C GLU A 234 1.34 2.59 -9.46
N HIS A 235 0.27 3.23 -8.98
CA HIS A 235 0.39 4.13 -7.82
C HIS A 235 0.78 3.38 -6.54
N PHE A 236 0.31 2.15 -6.29
CA PHE A 236 0.77 1.34 -5.16
C PHE A 236 2.26 0.98 -5.28
N ARG A 237 2.79 0.67 -6.47
CA ARG A 237 4.24 0.42 -6.62
C ARG A 237 5.05 1.68 -6.37
N MET A 238 4.53 2.85 -6.76
CA MET A 238 5.18 4.13 -6.45
C MET A 238 5.24 4.43 -4.94
N THR A 239 4.29 3.95 -4.12
CA THR A 239 4.42 4.08 -2.65
C THR A 239 5.67 3.35 -2.14
N LEU A 240 5.97 2.17 -2.70
CA LEU A 240 7.17 1.38 -2.39
C LEU A 240 8.46 2.06 -2.89
N VAL A 241 8.41 2.65 -4.09
CA VAL A 241 9.54 3.36 -4.71
C VAL A 241 9.98 4.56 -3.88
N TYR A 242 9.02 5.38 -3.42
CA TYR A 242 9.33 6.63 -2.71
C TYR A 242 9.47 6.47 -1.19
N ALA A 243 9.07 5.33 -0.63
CA ALA A 243 9.05 5.06 0.81
C ALA A 243 10.32 5.50 1.56
N ARG A 244 11.50 5.06 1.10
CA ARG A 244 12.78 5.31 1.78
C ARG A 244 13.18 6.77 1.95
N ALA A 245 12.65 7.65 1.09
CA ALA A 245 12.92 9.08 1.12
C ALA A 245 11.79 9.88 1.77
N TYR A 246 10.71 9.20 2.18
CA TYR A 246 9.48 9.85 2.60
C TYR A 246 9.44 10.10 4.12
N THR A 247 9.89 11.28 4.54
CA THR A 247 10.00 11.65 5.96
C THR A 247 8.79 12.42 6.51
N LYS A 248 7.75 12.65 5.69
CA LYS A 248 6.56 13.42 6.11
C LYS A 248 5.57 12.60 6.92
N LEU A 249 5.81 11.29 7.06
CA LEU A 249 4.97 10.34 7.79
C LEU A 249 5.79 9.58 8.84
N ASP A 250 5.15 9.31 9.98
CA ASP A 250 5.73 8.48 11.04
C ASP A 250 6.08 7.07 10.54
N ALA A 251 7.18 6.50 11.03
CA ALA A 251 7.70 5.22 10.54
C ALA A 251 6.71 4.06 10.65
N LEU A 252 5.92 3.97 11.74
CA LEU A 252 4.91 2.93 11.88
C LEU A 252 3.77 3.11 10.88
N LYS A 253 3.35 4.35 10.67
CA LYS A 253 2.33 4.65 9.66
C LYS A 253 2.85 4.31 8.27
N LEU A 254 4.05 4.76 7.91
CA LEU A 254 4.68 4.45 6.62
C LEU A 254 4.73 2.95 6.40
N ARG A 255 5.23 2.15 7.36
CA ARG A 255 5.23 0.68 7.28
C ARG A 255 3.84 0.13 6.97
N ASN A 256 2.81 0.61 7.66
CA ASN A 256 1.44 0.13 7.47
C ASN A 256 0.88 0.47 6.09
N PHE A 257 1.18 1.66 5.55
CA PHE A 257 0.83 2.04 4.18
C PHE A 257 1.48 1.12 3.15
N LEU A 258 2.76 0.79 3.33
CA LEU A 258 3.50 -0.10 2.43
C LEU A 258 3.01 -1.54 2.51
N ALA A 259 2.75 -2.06 3.72
CA ALA A 259 2.23 -3.41 3.91
C ALA A 259 0.83 -3.55 3.29
N ASP A 260 -0.04 -2.55 3.44
CA ASP A 260 -1.36 -2.54 2.79
C ASP A 260 -1.23 -2.43 1.26
N SER A 261 -0.31 -1.60 0.77
CA SER A 261 0.00 -1.51 -0.67
C SER A 261 0.46 -2.85 -1.25
N LEU A 262 1.36 -3.55 -0.55
CA LEU A 262 1.83 -4.88 -0.95
C LEU A 262 0.70 -5.91 -0.94
N CYS A 263 -0.14 -5.92 0.09
CA CYS A 263 -1.29 -6.81 0.14
C CYS A 263 -2.20 -6.59 -1.09
N LYS A 264 -2.57 -5.34 -1.38
CA LYS A 264 -3.41 -5.00 -2.53
C LYS A 264 -2.73 -5.30 -3.87
N LEU A 265 -1.42 -5.10 -3.97
CA LEU A 265 -0.64 -5.44 -5.17
C LEU A 265 -0.65 -6.95 -5.42
N LEU A 266 -0.53 -7.78 -4.38
CA LEU A 266 -0.61 -9.23 -4.53
C LEU A 266 -2.01 -9.66 -5.01
N ASP A 267 -3.06 -9.05 -4.44
CA ASP A 267 -4.44 -9.30 -4.84
C ASP A 267 -4.65 -8.94 -6.33
N ILE A 268 -4.22 -7.74 -6.75
CA ILE A 268 -4.29 -7.30 -8.14
C ILE A 268 -3.49 -8.23 -9.06
N HIS A 269 -2.28 -8.63 -8.65
CA HIS A 269 -1.44 -9.54 -9.42
C HIS A 269 -2.15 -10.88 -9.68
N HIS A 270 -2.76 -11.47 -8.66
CA HIS A 270 -3.54 -12.70 -8.81
C HIS A 270 -4.80 -12.51 -9.64
N GLU A 271 -5.59 -11.46 -9.38
CA GLU A 271 -6.84 -11.17 -10.10
C GLU A 271 -6.61 -10.94 -11.59
N THR A 272 -5.48 -10.31 -11.94
CA THR A 272 -5.10 -10.04 -13.33
C THR A 272 -4.39 -11.21 -14.00
N LYS A 273 -4.26 -12.36 -13.33
CA LYS A 273 -3.52 -13.55 -13.79
C LYS A 273 -2.09 -13.21 -14.15
N GLU A 274 -1.42 -12.52 -13.24
CA GLU A 274 0.00 -12.15 -13.29
C GLU A 274 0.37 -11.15 -14.39
N LYS A 275 -0.62 -10.54 -15.06
CA LYS A 275 -0.36 -9.51 -16.08
C LYS A 275 0.18 -8.22 -15.48
N VAL A 276 -0.32 -7.84 -14.30
CA VAL A 276 0.14 -6.67 -13.57
C VAL A 276 1.24 -7.13 -12.61
N PRO A 277 2.45 -6.53 -12.64
CA PRO A 277 3.52 -6.95 -11.76
C PRO A 277 3.19 -6.62 -10.28
N PHE A 278 3.45 -7.60 -9.42
CA PHE A 278 3.30 -7.47 -7.96
C PHE A 278 4.31 -6.46 -7.38
N LEU A 279 5.55 -6.48 -7.86
CA LEU A 279 6.64 -5.62 -7.38
C LEU A 279 6.95 -4.49 -8.36
N PRO A 280 7.62 -3.42 -7.89
CA PRO A 280 8.16 -2.38 -8.75
C PRO A 280 8.92 -2.94 -9.95
N THR A 281 8.65 -2.40 -11.14
CA THR A 281 9.35 -2.77 -12.37
C THR A 281 10.79 -2.26 -12.35
N GLU A 282 11.65 -2.74 -13.26
CA GLU A 282 13.04 -2.24 -13.35
C GLU A 282 13.10 -0.71 -13.61
N GLU A 283 12.16 -0.19 -14.39
CA GLU A 283 12.04 1.24 -14.68
C GLU A 283 11.64 2.03 -13.41
N GLU A 284 10.66 1.53 -12.65
CA GLU A 284 10.21 2.13 -11.38
C GLU A 284 11.33 2.06 -10.31
N ILE A 285 12.11 0.97 -10.27
CA ILE A 285 13.28 0.83 -9.38
C ILE A 285 14.42 1.76 -9.80
N ALA A 286 14.57 2.08 -11.09
CA ALA A 286 15.59 3.04 -11.52
C ALA A 286 15.33 4.44 -10.91
N VAL A 287 14.06 4.84 -10.78
CA VAL A 287 13.67 6.08 -10.06
C VAL A 287 14.13 6.01 -8.60
N MET A 288 13.90 4.88 -7.93
CA MET A 288 14.34 4.65 -6.54
C MET A 288 15.85 4.85 -6.35
N LYS A 289 16.67 4.42 -7.33
CA LYS A 289 18.15 4.54 -7.27
C LYS A 289 18.63 5.98 -7.46
N GLN A 290 17.93 6.76 -8.29
CA GLN A 290 18.27 8.17 -8.54
C GLN A 290 18.00 9.06 -7.32
N LEU A 291 17.03 8.70 -6.48
CA LEU A 291 16.72 9.44 -5.24
C LEU A 291 17.81 9.30 -4.17
N THR A 292 18.79 8.41 -4.36
CA THR A 292 19.85 8.10 -3.39
C THR A 292 21.24 8.43 -3.97
N GLU A 293 21.60 9.71 -4.12
CA GLU A 293 22.98 10.10 -4.47
C GLU A 293 23.98 9.89 -3.31
N THR A 294 23.53 9.63 -2.08
CA THR A 294 24.40 9.62 -0.88
C THR A 294 24.43 8.32 -0.06
N ALA A 295 23.84 7.22 -0.54
CA ALA A 295 23.94 5.94 0.15
C ALA A 295 24.28 4.81 -0.84
N ALA A 296 25.57 4.68 -1.15
CA ALA A 296 26.17 3.50 -1.76
C ALA A 296 26.18 2.28 -0.80
N THR A 297 25.10 2.09 -0.04
CA THR A 297 24.90 0.93 0.84
C THR A 297 23.80 0.08 0.23
N ALA A 298 24.24 -1.05 -0.33
CA ALA A 298 23.48 -2.19 -0.84
C ALA A 298 21.96 -2.03 -0.75
N THR A 299 21.29 -1.88 -1.89
CA THR A 299 19.89 -2.30 -2.02
C THR A 299 19.85 -3.79 -1.65
N PRO A 300 19.22 -4.19 -0.53
CA PRO A 300 19.09 -5.61 -0.23
C PRO A 300 18.32 -6.25 -1.38
N GLU A 301 18.88 -7.30 -1.98
CA GLU A 301 18.11 -8.18 -2.86
C GLU A 301 16.91 -8.68 -2.04
N ILE A 302 15.70 -8.32 -2.47
CA ILE A 302 14.47 -8.64 -1.73
C ILE A 302 14.09 -10.08 -2.05
N HIS A 303 14.54 -11.02 -1.23
CA HIS A 303 14.20 -12.45 -1.34
C HIS A 303 12.80 -12.72 -0.76
N LEU A 304 11.75 -12.46 -1.54
CA LEU A 304 10.37 -12.56 -1.07
C LEU A 304 9.91 -13.98 -0.71
N TYR A 305 10.54 -15.01 -1.28
CA TYR A 305 10.22 -16.42 -0.99
C TYR A 305 10.51 -16.82 0.45
N GLU A 306 11.24 -15.99 1.20
CA GLU A 306 11.52 -16.20 2.62
C GLU A 306 10.35 -15.79 3.52
N PHE A 307 9.32 -15.14 2.96
CA PHE A 307 8.15 -14.67 3.69
C PHE A 307 6.92 -15.45 3.26
N ASP A 308 6.14 -15.94 4.22
CA ASP A 308 4.82 -16.53 3.96
C ASP A 308 3.81 -15.39 3.75
N LEU A 309 3.76 -14.84 2.53
CA LEU A 309 2.91 -13.72 2.16
C LEU A 309 1.50 -14.22 1.83
N GLN A 310 0.52 -13.74 2.59
CA GLN A 310 -0.86 -14.19 2.47
C GLN A 310 -1.77 -13.05 2.03
N SER A 311 -2.53 -13.27 0.94
CA SER A 311 -3.57 -12.34 0.47
C SER A 311 -4.56 -12.04 1.60
N GLY A 312 -4.90 -10.77 1.77
CA GLY A 312 -5.77 -10.28 2.83
C GLY A 312 -5.14 -10.23 4.24
N ASP A 313 -3.93 -10.76 4.44
CA ASP A 313 -3.20 -10.63 5.71
C ASP A 313 -2.09 -9.59 5.61
N ARG A 314 -2.42 -8.35 6.00
CA ARG A 314 -1.48 -7.23 6.04
C ARG A 314 -0.28 -7.50 6.97
N GLU A 315 -0.44 -8.27 8.05
CA GLU A 315 0.66 -8.50 9.01
C GLU A 315 1.79 -9.31 8.37
N SER A 316 1.46 -10.23 7.45
CA SER A 316 2.45 -11.02 6.69
C SER A 316 3.41 -10.14 5.86
N PHE A 317 2.97 -8.94 5.44
CA PHE A 317 3.77 -8.02 4.63
C PHE A 317 4.61 -7.02 5.43
N LEU A 318 4.46 -6.95 6.75
CA LEU A 318 5.22 -5.98 7.57
C LEU A 318 6.75 -6.11 7.42
N PRO A 319 7.35 -7.31 7.41
CA PRO A 319 8.79 -7.46 7.19
C PRO A 319 9.22 -6.91 5.81
N VAL A 320 8.44 -7.17 4.76
CA VAL A 320 8.74 -6.72 3.40
C VAL A 320 8.59 -5.20 3.30
N ALA A 321 7.57 -4.62 3.93
CA ALA A 321 7.39 -3.18 4.03
C ALA A 321 8.61 -2.50 4.68
N GLU A 322 9.14 -3.06 5.77
CA GLU A 322 10.34 -2.57 6.45
C GLU A 322 11.60 -2.61 5.56
N MET A 323 11.65 -3.47 4.52
CA MET A 323 12.76 -3.49 3.56
C MET A 323 12.72 -2.26 2.63
N TYR A 324 11.53 -1.81 2.23
CA TYR A 324 11.36 -0.65 1.36
C TYR A 324 11.61 0.69 2.07
N MET A 325 11.48 0.72 3.40
CA MET A 325 11.71 1.91 4.23
C MET A 325 13.20 2.28 4.40
N GLY A 326 14.13 1.34 4.20
CA GLY A 326 15.56 1.58 4.38
C GLY A 326 15.90 1.99 5.82
N MET A 327 16.61 3.12 6.00
CA MET A 327 17.03 3.60 7.33
C MET A 327 15.86 4.04 8.22
N LEU A 328 14.70 4.40 7.65
CA LEU A 328 13.51 4.79 8.41
C LEU A 328 12.95 3.64 9.27
N THR A 329 13.33 2.40 8.96
CA THR A 329 12.99 1.23 9.81
C THR A 329 13.62 1.33 11.19
N ASP A 330 14.72 2.07 11.35
CA ASP A 330 15.36 2.25 12.64
C ASP A 330 14.56 3.12 13.61
N ASP A 331 13.63 3.93 13.10
CA ASP A 331 12.71 4.76 13.89
C ASP A 331 11.53 3.94 14.45
N ILE A 332 11.34 2.69 13.99
CA ILE A 332 10.32 1.78 14.53
C ILE A 332 10.81 1.22 15.88
N PRO A 333 9.98 1.26 16.94
CA PRO A 333 10.30 0.64 18.22
C PRO A 333 10.71 -0.82 18.05
N GLU A 334 11.80 -1.23 18.68
CA GLU A 334 12.40 -2.57 18.48
C GLU A 334 11.40 -3.73 18.70
N HIS A 335 10.52 -3.57 19.70
CA HIS A 335 9.49 -4.57 20.01
C HIS A 335 8.40 -4.69 18.92
N GLU A 336 8.22 -3.67 18.08
CA GLU A 336 7.28 -3.67 16.96
C GLU A 336 7.92 -4.07 15.63
N ARG A 337 9.25 -3.99 15.52
CA ARG A 337 10.00 -4.31 14.29
C ARG A 337 9.87 -5.80 13.94
N LYS A 338 9.59 -6.11 12.67
CA LYS A 338 9.29 -7.47 12.21
C LYS A 338 10.42 -8.07 11.38
N LEU A 339 11.11 -7.27 10.56
CA LEU A 339 12.18 -7.72 9.67
C LEU A 339 13.37 -8.30 10.44
N ARG A 340 13.88 -7.58 11.45
CA ARG A 340 15.00 -8.08 12.28
C ARG A 340 14.62 -9.34 13.05
N LYS A 341 13.36 -9.47 13.52
CA LYS A 341 12.90 -10.70 14.18
C LYS A 341 12.87 -11.87 13.21
N HIS A 342 12.44 -11.65 11.96
CA HIS A 342 12.47 -12.68 10.92
C HIS A 342 13.90 -13.15 10.64
N GLN A 343 14.84 -12.21 10.49
CA GLN A 343 16.27 -12.50 10.31
C GLN A 343 16.87 -13.22 11.52
N THR A 344 16.54 -12.82 12.75
CA THR A 344 17.02 -13.50 13.97
C THR A 344 16.37 -14.88 14.16
N MET A 345 15.10 -15.07 13.79
CA MET A 345 14.41 -16.36 13.84
C MET A 345 14.96 -17.33 12.78
N GLN A 346 15.36 -16.86 11.61
CA GLN A 346 16.10 -17.66 10.63
C GLN A 346 17.49 -18.06 11.18
N GLN A 347 18.23 -17.12 11.78
CA GLN A 347 19.52 -17.42 12.43
C GLN A 347 19.41 -18.37 13.63
N LEU A 348 18.30 -18.32 14.38
CA LEU A 348 18.01 -19.25 15.47
C LEU A 348 17.44 -20.59 14.98
N GLY A 349 16.73 -20.61 13.84
CA GLY A 349 16.29 -21.83 13.15
C GLY A 349 17.47 -22.61 12.53
N GLU A 350 18.52 -21.91 12.13
CA GLU A 350 19.84 -22.50 11.81
C GLU A 350 20.63 -22.91 13.07
N GLY A 351 20.18 -22.50 14.26
CA GLY A 351 20.86 -22.71 15.55
C GLY A 351 20.14 -23.64 16.54
N GLY A 352 18.96 -24.16 16.24
CA GLY A 352 18.29 -25.09 17.14
C GLY A 352 16.85 -25.40 16.82
N GLU A 353 16.62 -26.49 16.08
CA GLU A 353 15.45 -27.33 16.31
C GLU A 353 15.87 -28.79 16.49
N LYS A 354 15.31 -29.38 17.55
CA LYS A 354 15.43 -30.79 17.87
C LYS A 354 14.95 -31.62 16.69
N ALA A 355 15.83 -32.52 16.25
CA ALA A 355 15.51 -33.62 15.37
C ALA A 355 14.24 -34.36 15.79
N MET A 356 13.19 -34.23 14.99
CA MET A 356 12.23 -35.32 14.78
C MET A 356 12.57 -35.98 13.44
N SER A 357 13.38 -37.03 13.54
CA SER A 357 13.40 -38.23 12.70
C SER A 357 12.68 -38.13 11.34
N LYS A 358 13.41 -37.69 10.31
CA LYS A 358 13.27 -38.22 8.95
C LYS A 358 14.52 -39.02 8.63
N ASP A 359 14.34 -40.13 7.94
CA ASP A 359 15.35 -41.16 7.69
C ASP A 359 16.72 -40.58 7.32
N LYS A 360 17.79 -41.09 7.95
CA LYS A 360 19.17 -40.66 7.72
C LYS A 360 19.57 -40.93 6.28
N VAL A 361 19.49 -39.91 5.43
CA VAL A 361 20.13 -39.88 4.11
C VAL A 361 21.60 -39.56 4.35
N ASP A 362 22.51 -40.47 4.00
CA ASP A 362 23.95 -40.37 4.27
C ASP A 362 24.66 -39.57 3.17
N TYR A 363 24.80 -38.25 3.35
CA TYR A 363 25.46 -37.37 2.39
C TYR A 363 27.00 -37.54 2.43
N PRO A 364 27.74 -37.22 1.34
CA PRO A 364 29.20 -37.25 1.33
C PRO A 364 29.83 -36.43 2.46
N ASP A 365 30.88 -36.96 3.11
CA ASP A 365 31.59 -36.27 4.20
C ASP A 365 32.33 -35.00 3.77
N LYS A 366 32.75 -34.91 2.50
CA LYS A 366 33.58 -33.84 1.93
C LYS A 366 33.29 -33.62 0.45
N GLY A 367 33.54 -32.40 -0.03
CA GLY A 367 33.34 -32.00 -1.43
C GLY A 367 31.94 -31.45 -1.70
N TRP A 368 31.66 -31.12 -2.96
CA TRP A 368 30.34 -30.65 -3.38
C TRP A 368 29.26 -31.69 -3.11
N GLY A 369 28.15 -31.25 -2.52
CA GLY A 369 27.02 -32.09 -2.14
C GLY A 369 27.14 -32.69 -0.73
N SER A 370 28.08 -32.21 0.08
CA SER A 370 28.15 -32.48 1.52
C SER A 370 27.32 -31.45 2.31
N GLU A 371 26.99 -31.74 3.57
CA GLU A 371 26.35 -30.76 4.46
C GLU A 371 27.17 -29.47 4.62
N ARG A 372 28.51 -29.57 4.51
CA ARG A 372 29.43 -28.43 4.62
C ARG A 372 29.61 -27.65 3.32
N GLN A 373 29.22 -28.23 2.18
CA GLN A 373 29.35 -27.62 0.87
C GLN A 373 28.20 -28.09 -0.04
N PRO A 374 26.96 -27.59 0.20
CA PRO A 374 25.80 -27.93 -0.59
C PRO A 374 25.97 -27.50 -2.05
N ILE A 375 25.28 -28.20 -2.95
CA ILE A 375 25.13 -27.77 -4.33
C ILE A 375 24.02 -26.71 -4.39
N ILE A 376 24.38 -25.46 -4.70
CA ILE A 376 23.43 -24.37 -4.79
C ILE A 376 23.10 -24.11 -6.26
N VAL A 377 21.82 -24.18 -6.62
CA VAL A 377 21.37 -24.10 -8.01
C VAL A 377 20.14 -23.22 -8.15
N LYS A 378 20.08 -22.46 -9.25
CA LYS A 378 19.01 -21.53 -9.58
C LYS A 378 18.37 -21.94 -10.90
N VAL A 379 17.06 -22.18 -10.92
CA VAL A 379 16.32 -22.73 -12.07
C VAL A 379 15.11 -21.88 -12.41
N ARG A 380 14.70 -21.86 -13.69
CA ARG A 380 13.62 -20.99 -14.19
C ARG A 380 12.21 -21.54 -14.05
N THR A 381 12.06 -22.87 -13.98
CA THR A 381 10.74 -23.54 -14.01
C THR A 381 10.73 -24.72 -13.05
N GLU A 382 9.54 -25.12 -12.59
CA GLU A 382 9.36 -26.30 -11.74
C GLU A 382 9.83 -27.60 -12.43
N GLU A 383 9.59 -27.74 -13.74
CA GLU A 383 10.10 -28.88 -14.52
C GLU A 383 11.62 -28.97 -14.46
N ARG A 384 12.29 -27.82 -14.50
CA ARG A 384 13.73 -27.70 -14.43
C ARG A 384 14.26 -27.99 -13.04
N ALA A 385 13.54 -27.55 -12.01
CA ALA A 385 13.81 -27.89 -10.62
C ALA A 385 13.76 -29.41 -10.41
N ALA A 386 12.71 -30.06 -10.89
CA ALA A 386 12.55 -31.51 -10.80
C ALA A 386 13.63 -32.29 -11.58
N GLN A 387 14.15 -31.75 -12.69
CA GLN A 387 15.30 -32.34 -13.39
C GLN A 387 16.58 -32.28 -12.56
N VAL A 388 16.89 -31.11 -11.98
CA VAL A 388 18.11 -30.93 -11.20
C VAL A 388 18.04 -31.71 -9.88
N ALA A 389 16.88 -31.74 -9.23
CA ALA A 389 16.65 -32.47 -7.98
C ALA A 389 16.93 -33.96 -8.17
N ARG A 390 16.41 -34.56 -9.25
CA ARG A 390 16.67 -35.96 -9.60
C ARG A 390 18.15 -36.29 -9.76
N VAL A 391 18.95 -35.37 -10.32
CA VAL A 391 20.40 -35.58 -10.44
C VAL A 391 21.07 -35.53 -9.08
N CYS A 392 20.72 -34.55 -8.24
CA CYS A 392 21.29 -34.44 -6.91
C CYS A 392 20.90 -35.62 -6.02
N ASP A 393 19.64 -36.05 -6.07
CA ASP A 393 19.13 -37.22 -5.34
C ASP A 393 19.81 -38.51 -5.81
N HIS A 394 20.03 -38.67 -7.13
CA HIS A 394 20.74 -39.84 -7.68
C HIS A 394 22.16 -39.99 -7.12
N PHE A 395 22.86 -38.87 -6.87
CA PHE A 395 24.21 -38.86 -6.29
C PHE A 395 24.22 -38.73 -4.77
N ASN A 396 23.05 -38.73 -4.13
CA ASN A 396 22.89 -38.54 -2.71
C ASN A 396 23.59 -37.25 -2.23
N TRP A 397 23.42 -36.16 -2.97
CA TRP A 397 24.00 -34.86 -2.64
C TRP A 397 23.05 -34.02 -1.80
N TYR A 398 23.61 -33.24 -0.89
CA TYR A 398 22.93 -32.16 -0.23
C TYR A 398 22.91 -30.95 -1.17
N TYR A 399 21.72 -30.45 -1.51
CA TYR A 399 21.54 -29.35 -2.45
C TYR A 399 20.48 -28.38 -1.95
N ILE A 400 20.64 -27.13 -2.34
CA ILE A 400 19.71 -26.04 -2.09
C ILE A 400 19.32 -25.49 -3.46
N MET A 401 18.03 -25.42 -3.73
CA MET A 401 17.52 -25.02 -5.04
C MET A 401 16.60 -23.82 -4.92
N GLY A 402 16.95 -22.77 -5.67
CA GLY A 402 16.14 -21.56 -5.81
C GLY A 402 15.49 -21.48 -7.19
N MET A 403 14.30 -20.90 -7.27
CA MET A 403 13.66 -20.54 -8.53
C MET A 403 13.93 -19.07 -8.86
N GLU A 404 14.56 -18.79 -10.00
CA GLU A 404 14.98 -17.44 -10.41
C GLU A 404 14.82 -17.20 -11.93
N PHE A 405 14.72 -15.94 -12.36
CA PHE A 405 14.65 -15.56 -13.78
C PHE A 405 15.96 -15.85 -14.55
N THR A 406 17.11 -15.88 -13.87
CA THR A 406 18.41 -16.27 -14.44
C THR A 406 18.80 -17.67 -13.96
N GLU A 407 19.06 -18.58 -14.90
CA GLU A 407 19.49 -19.94 -14.55
C GLU A 407 20.98 -19.95 -14.20
N ASP A 408 21.31 -20.43 -12.99
CA ASP A 408 22.68 -20.67 -12.56
C ASP A 408 22.82 -22.10 -12.02
N LEU A 409 23.51 -22.93 -12.79
CA LEU A 409 23.79 -24.33 -12.46
C LEU A 409 25.30 -24.57 -12.28
N SER A 410 26.05 -23.51 -11.94
CA SER A 410 27.50 -23.55 -11.87
C SER A 410 28.02 -24.55 -10.84
N ASP A 411 27.38 -24.63 -9.67
CA ASP A 411 27.82 -25.54 -8.60
C ASP A 411 27.47 -26.99 -8.92
N LEU A 412 26.32 -27.25 -9.55
CA LEU A 412 26.00 -28.58 -10.08
C LEU A 412 27.03 -29.01 -11.13
N LYS A 413 27.47 -28.10 -12.00
CA LYS A 413 28.51 -28.38 -13.00
C LYS A 413 29.86 -28.67 -12.34
N LYS A 414 30.21 -27.97 -11.26
CA LYS A 414 31.44 -28.23 -10.48
C LYS A 414 31.35 -29.58 -9.76
N ALA A 415 30.21 -29.90 -9.16
CA ALA A 415 29.97 -31.15 -8.45
C ALA A 415 30.08 -32.36 -9.38
N LEU A 416 29.45 -32.30 -10.56
CA LEU A 416 29.56 -33.36 -11.58
C LEU A 416 31.01 -33.52 -12.06
N LYS A 417 31.73 -32.41 -12.29
CA LYS A 417 33.15 -32.47 -12.67
C LYS A 417 34.02 -33.10 -11.59
N GLU A 418 33.82 -32.76 -10.33
CA GLU A 418 34.55 -33.35 -9.21
C GLU A 418 34.25 -34.84 -9.08
N ARG A 419 32.98 -35.24 -9.23
CA ARG A 419 32.54 -36.63 -9.13
C ARG A 419 33.11 -37.53 -10.22
N PHE A 420 33.18 -37.03 -11.45
CA PHE A 420 33.71 -37.78 -12.59
C PHE A 420 35.23 -37.64 -12.75
N ALA A 421 35.90 -36.82 -11.95
CA ALA A 421 37.35 -36.69 -11.98
C ALA A 421 38.02 -37.76 -11.08
N PRO A 422 38.97 -38.57 -11.60
CA PRO A 422 39.81 -39.41 -10.77
C PRO A 422 40.77 -38.55 -9.95
N ALA A 423 41.21 -39.09 -8.80
CA ALA A 423 42.14 -38.41 -7.89
C ALA A 423 43.46 -37.99 -8.57
N ASN A 424 43.88 -38.71 -9.62
CA ASN A 424 44.98 -38.32 -10.49
C ASN A 424 44.53 -38.36 -11.97
N ILE A 425 44.70 -37.22 -12.65
CA ILE A 425 44.27 -37.01 -14.04
C ILE A 425 45.04 -37.92 -15.03
N TYR A 426 46.14 -38.54 -14.59
CA TYR A 426 46.92 -39.50 -15.39
C TYR A 426 46.56 -40.98 -15.14
N ASP A 427 45.57 -41.25 -14.27
CA ASP A 427 45.07 -42.61 -14.04
C ASP A 427 44.20 -43.08 -15.23
N PRO A 428 44.04 -44.41 -15.40
CA PRO A 428 43.15 -44.98 -16.41
C PRO A 428 41.73 -44.42 -16.31
N CYS A 429 41.15 -44.07 -17.46
CA CYS A 429 39.86 -43.40 -17.49
C CYS A 429 38.74 -44.34 -16.96
N PRO A 430 37.88 -43.89 -16.04
CA PRO A 430 36.79 -44.71 -15.47
C PRO A 430 35.75 -45.20 -16.49
N CYS A 431 35.73 -44.62 -17.70
CA CYS A 431 34.84 -45.05 -18.78
C CYS A 431 35.29 -46.34 -19.49
N GLY A 432 36.43 -46.93 -19.07
CA GLY A 432 36.93 -48.20 -19.62
C GLY A 432 37.69 -48.09 -20.94
N SER A 433 38.11 -46.88 -21.35
CA SER A 433 38.71 -46.65 -22.67
C SER A 433 40.20 -46.97 -22.80
N GLU A 434 40.84 -47.65 -21.82
CA GLU A 434 42.28 -47.91 -21.68
C GLU A 434 43.24 -46.68 -21.70
N GLU A 435 42.76 -45.52 -22.16
CA GLU A 435 43.42 -44.22 -22.16
C GLU A 435 43.41 -43.53 -20.78
N LYS A 436 44.35 -42.62 -20.54
CA LYS A 436 44.39 -41.81 -19.30
C LYS A 436 43.27 -40.77 -19.28
N TYR A 437 42.70 -40.48 -18.12
CA TYR A 437 41.56 -39.57 -17.96
C TYR A 437 41.77 -38.20 -18.63
N LYS A 438 42.95 -37.60 -18.49
CA LYS A 438 43.34 -36.31 -19.14
C LYS A 438 43.13 -36.30 -20.66
N PHE A 439 43.29 -37.45 -21.31
CA PHE A 439 43.26 -37.58 -22.77
C PHE A 439 41.95 -38.19 -23.29
N CYS A 440 41.11 -38.73 -22.38
CA CYS A 440 39.79 -39.28 -22.68
C CYS A 440 38.66 -38.40 -22.11
N CYS A 441 38.01 -38.78 -21.00
CA CYS A 441 36.81 -38.11 -20.50
C CYS A 441 37.03 -36.66 -20.05
N ALA A 442 38.27 -36.24 -19.75
CA ALA A 442 38.56 -34.83 -19.47
C ALA A 442 38.30 -33.92 -20.69
N LYS A 443 38.50 -34.42 -21.92
CA LYS A 443 38.17 -33.70 -23.16
C LYS A 443 36.66 -33.64 -23.42
N THR A 444 35.94 -34.69 -23.01
CA THR A 444 34.47 -34.73 -23.10
C THR A 444 33.82 -33.83 -22.04
N MET A 445 34.44 -33.73 -20.84
CA MET A 445 34.02 -32.85 -19.74
C MET A 445 34.30 -31.36 -19.97
N THR A 446 35.18 -31.02 -20.93
CA THR A 446 35.41 -29.63 -21.38
C THR A 446 34.28 -29.14 -22.29
N ASN A 447 33.70 -30.03 -23.09
CA ASN A 447 32.51 -29.79 -23.92
C ASN A 447 31.21 -30.32 -23.30
N PHE A 448 31.18 -30.54 -21.97
CA PHE A 448 30.02 -31.06 -21.26
C PHE A 448 28.87 -30.06 -21.29
N ASP A 449 27.86 -30.39 -22.09
CA ASP A 449 26.58 -29.70 -22.09
C ASP A 449 25.72 -30.24 -20.95
N LEU A 450 25.68 -29.46 -19.87
CA LEU A 450 24.88 -29.76 -18.69
C LEU A 450 23.39 -29.90 -19.04
N ASN A 451 22.91 -29.20 -20.06
CA ASN A 451 21.50 -29.24 -20.45
C ASN A 451 21.16 -30.57 -21.11
N ASP A 452 22.07 -31.12 -21.90
CA ASP A 452 21.85 -32.42 -22.55
C ASP A 452 21.95 -33.57 -21.55
N TYR A 453 22.86 -33.46 -20.57
CA TYR A 453 22.96 -34.42 -19.47
C TYR A 453 21.69 -34.44 -18.60
N LEU A 454 21.14 -33.28 -18.24
CA LEU A 454 19.91 -33.19 -17.45
C LEU A 454 18.70 -33.85 -18.16
N LYS A 455 18.66 -33.86 -19.50
CA LYS A 455 17.61 -34.56 -20.27
C LYS A 455 17.68 -36.08 -20.12
N THR A 456 18.83 -36.66 -19.80
CA THR A 456 18.93 -38.11 -19.58
C THR A 456 18.19 -38.58 -18.32
N PHE A 457 17.84 -37.65 -17.42
CA PHE A 457 17.08 -37.90 -16.19
C PHE A 457 15.58 -37.57 -16.32
N THR A 458 15.08 -37.27 -17.52
CA THR A 458 13.63 -37.15 -17.75
C THR A 458 13.01 -38.54 -17.89
N ILE A 459 12.05 -38.88 -17.03
CA ILE A 459 11.24 -40.10 -17.18
C ILE A 459 10.12 -39.84 -18.18
N ASN A 460 10.06 -40.69 -19.21
CA ASN A 460 8.86 -41.00 -19.97
C ASN A 460 7.69 -41.21 -19.03
N SER A 461 6.61 -40.44 -19.19
CA SER A 461 5.32 -40.73 -18.60
C SER A 461 4.91 -42.18 -18.90
N SER A 462 5.05 -43.07 -17.93
CA SER A 462 4.44 -44.39 -17.97
C SER A 462 4.36 -45.02 -16.59
N SER A 463 3.10 -45.24 -16.20
CA SER A 463 2.55 -46.10 -15.13
C SER A 463 2.41 -45.47 -13.75
#